data_AF-A0A8C6K9I1-F1
#
_entry.id   AF-A0A8C6K9I1-F1
#
_cell.length_a   1.000
_cell.length_b   1.000
_cell.length_c   1.000
_cell.angle_alpha   90.00
_cell.angle_beta   90.00
_cell.angle_gamma   90.00
#
_symmetry.space_group_name_H-M   'P 1'
#
loop_
_entity.id
_entity.type
_entity.pdbx_description
1 polymer ?
#
loop_
_entity_poly.entity_id
_entity_poly.type
_entity_poly.pdbx_seq_one_letter_code
_entity_poly.pdbx_strand_id
1 'polypeptide(L)'
;MIYLELMCVIFAFLKLLIRANITNSFIVPAMLLPSSSLLLLLGLITWSPSKTWGAKVIVVPPIMFESHLYIFKTLAAALHEEGHESHFLVSEGREVPPSPHYHLQRYPGIFNMSTADNFLQSKVSNIFSGRLTFLELFDILDHYSQNCDAVVGNVEVMNRLKEAKFDLLLVDPNEMCGFVIAHILNVQYAVFSTGLWYPAEVGAPAPLSYVPEFNSLLTDRMSLIQRIANTGVYLVQRFGVHFIVLPKYDRIMRKYGVTPQVAMADLVQGSRLWMLCTDMALEFPRPTLPHVVYIGGILTKPPSPLPQDFEVWVNGTTEHGFVVVSFGAGVKYLSQDIAHKLAGALARLPQRVIWRFSGVPPSNLGNNTKLVDWMPQNDLLGHANTRAFLSHGGLNSIYEAMYHGVPVVGVPLFGDHYDTMTRVAAKGMGIMLHWKYMTEDDLFAALTSVIKDTRYRQQARLLSNIHKDQPGHPVNRAAYWISYILRHDGANHLRSAVYSVSVYQYFLLDVIVTVAAALALSAFLLRRVVRLLRGQTEDHSSGSVTRDDGSMTNGHCHSGSIANGKHKRNGSLKSEKKLN
;
A
#
# COMPACT_ATOMS: atom_id res chain seq x y z
N MET A 1 29.08 -18.06 16.39
CA MET A 1 29.60 -18.29 17.76
C MET A 1 28.71 -19.19 18.60
N ILE A 2 27.38 -19.17 18.46
CA ILE A 2 26.46 -20.04 19.22
C ILE A 2 26.44 -21.51 18.73
N TYR A 3 26.78 -21.76 17.46
CA TYR A 3 26.89 -23.13 16.91
C TYR A 3 28.11 -23.92 17.42
N LEU A 4 29.17 -23.25 17.89
CA LEU A 4 30.36 -23.92 18.42
C LEU A 4 30.18 -24.37 19.87
N GLU A 5 29.44 -23.59 20.68
CA GLU A 5 29.16 -23.94 22.08
C GLU A 5 28.17 -25.10 22.20
N LEU A 6 27.18 -25.20 21.30
CA LEU A 6 26.24 -26.32 21.28
C LEU A 6 26.94 -27.66 20.93
N MET A 7 27.92 -27.64 20.03
CA MET A 7 28.73 -28.82 19.70
C MET A 7 29.64 -29.25 20.85
N CYS A 8 30.21 -28.30 21.61
CA CYS A 8 31.02 -28.61 22.79
C CYS A 8 30.21 -29.26 23.92
N VAL A 9 28.96 -28.82 24.14
CA VAL A 9 28.06 -29.43 25.15
C VAL A 9 27.67 -30.85 24.76
N ILE A 10 27.37 -31.09 23.47
CA ILE A 10 27.03 -32.44 22.97
C ILE A 10 28.23 -33.39 23.07
N PHE A 11 29.44 -32.95 22.74
CA PHE A 11 30.66 -33.77 22.89
C PHE A 11 31.03 -34.02 24.37
N ALA A 12 30.76 -33.08 25.27
CA ALA A 12 30.94 -33.27 26.71
C ALA A 12 29.95 -34.30 27.27
N PHE A 13 28.69 -34.28 26.80
CA PHE A 13 27.66 -35.24 27.20
C PHE A 13 27.94 -36.66 26.67
N LEU A 14 28.43 -36.79 25.42
CA LEU A 14 28.86 -38.08 24.88
C LEU A 14 30.08 -38.65 25.62
N LYS A 15 31.04 -37.81 26.04
CA LYS A 15 32.18 -38.25 26.85
C LYS A 15 31.77 -38.69 28.26
N LEU A 16 30.72 -38.11 28.83
CA LEU A 16 30.15 -38.52 30.13
C LEU A 16 29.40 -39.87 30.03
N LEU A 17 28.67 -40.11 28.94
CA LEU A 17 28.00 -41.38 28.69
C LEU A 17 28.98 -42.53 28.39
N ILE A 18 30.10 -42.25 27.72
CA ILE A 18 31.14 -43.25 27.42
C ILE A 18 32.02 -43.55 28.65
N ARG A 19 32.17 -42.63 29.60
CA ARG A 19 32.90 -42.85 30.86
C ARG A 19 32.10 -43.55 31.96
N ALA A 20 30.78 -43.63 31.85
CA ALA A 20 29.91 -44.23 32.87
C ALA A 20 29.66 -45.74 32.69
N ASN A 21 30.25 -46.38 31.66
CA ASN A 21 29.96 -47.77 31.32
C ASN A 21 31.11 -48.75 31.63
N ILE A 22 31.72 -48.59 32.81
CA ILE A 22 32.61 -49.60 33.40
C ILE A 22 32.17 -49.81 34.85
N THR A 23 31.98 -51.08 35.24
CA THR A 23 31.53 -51.61 36.54
C THR A 23 30.05 -51.45 36.89
N ASN A 24 29.22 -52.46 36.59
CA ASN A 24 28.82 -53.45 37.60
C ASN A 24 27.81 -54.45 37.05
N SER A 25 28.11 -55.71 37.30
CA SER A 25 27.30 -56.89 37.05
C SER A 25 26.10 -56.91 38.00
N PHE A 26 24.88 -56.81 37.49
CA PHE A 26 23.70 -57.33 38.19
C PHE A 26 22.73 -57.92 37.16
N ILE A 27 22.51 -59.22 37.30
CA ILE A 27 21.61 -60.05 36.51
C ILE A 27 20.18 -59.71 36.95
N VAL A 28 19.37 -59.17 36.04
CA VAL A 28 17.91 -59.10 36.15
C VAL A 28 17.33 -59.64 34.83
N PRO A 29 16.31 -60.51 34.84
CA PRO A 29 15.86 -61.17 33.62
C PRO A 29 15.15 -60.16 32.72
N ALA A 30 15.71 -59.91 31.54
CA ALA A 30 15.06 -59.14 30.49
C ALA A 30 13.85 -59.93 29.95
N MET A 31 12.65 -59.47 30.29
CA MET A 31 11.47 -59.72 29.46
C MET A 31 11.73 -59.04 28.10
N LEU A 32 12.17 -59.85 27.14
CA LEU A 32 12.33 -59.47 25.73
C LEU A 32 10.93 -59.17 25.15
N LEU A 33 10.53 -57.90 25.17
CA LEU A 33 9.56 -57.41 24.20
C LEU A 33 10.20 -57.57 22.80
N PRO A 34 9.49 -58.12 21.80
CA PRO A 34 10.05 -58.32 20.46
C PRO A 34 10.57 -56.98 19.93
N SER A 35 11.80 -56.97 19.41
CA SER A 35 12.43 -55.79 18.79
C SER A 35 11.58 -55.18 17.66
N SER A 36 10.69 -55.97 17.06
CA SER A 36 9.68 -55.53 16.10
C SER A 36 8.60 -54.62 16.72
N SER A 37 8.19 -54.87 17.97
CA SER A 37 7.20 -54.05 18.69
C SER A 37 7.76 -52.68 19.09
N LEU A 38 9.05 -52.60 19.44
CA LEU A 38 9.72 -51.34 19.76
C LEU A 38 9.96 -50.49 18.49
N LEU A 39 10.29 -51.12 17.36
CA LEU A 39 10.37 -50.46 16.04
C LEU A 39 9.00 -50.00 15.53
N LEU A 40 7.92 -50.73 15.81
CA LEU A 40 6.55 -50.30 15.53
C LEU A 40 6.14 -49.12 16.42
N LEU A 41 6.49 -49.13 17.71
CA LEU A 41 6.24 -48.02 18.62
C LEU A 41 7.08 -46.77 18.27
N LEU A 42 8.36 -46.93 17.93
CA LEU A 42 9.20 -45.85 17.42
C LEU A 42 8.69 -45.34 16.07
N GLY A 43 8.25 -46.25 15.19
CA GLY A 43 7.58 -45.94 13.93
C GLY A 43 6.29 -45.14 14.13
N LEU A 44 5.46 -45.52 15.12
CA LEU A 44 4.22 -44.82 15.49
C LEU A 44 4.48 -43.48 16.21
N ILE A 45 5.60 -43.33 16.92
CA ILE A 45 6.00 -42.05 17.54
C ILE A 45 6.59 -41.10 16.48
N THR A 46 7.31 -41.61 15.48
CA THR A 46 7.73 -40.84 14.28
C THR A 46 6.59 -40.59 13.31
N TRP A 47 5.53 -41.40 13.38
CA TRP A 47 4.25 -41.17 12.72
C TRP A 47 3.30 -40.45 13.67
N SER A 48 3.81 -39.38 14.30
CA SER A 48 2.92 -38.27 14.59
C SER A 48 2.39 -37.86 13.22
N PRO A 49 1.08 -37.99 12.89
CA PRO A 49 0.55 -37.24 11.77
C PRO A 49 0.97 -35.82 12.11
N SER A 50 1.85 -35.22 11.29
CA SER A 50 2.03 -33.78 11.30
C SER A 50 0.60 -33.26 11.28
N LYS A 51 0.13 -32.69 12.41
CA LYS A 51 -1.21 -32.12 12.46
C LYS A 51 -1.25 -31.25 11.22
N THR A 52 -2.04 -31.65 10.22
CA THR A 52 -2.28 -30.85 9.03
C THR A 52 -2.98 -29.64 9.60
N TRP A 53 -2.20 -28.61 9.88
CA TRP A 53 -2.64 -27.45 10.62
C TRP A 53 -3.41 -26.59 9.63
N GLY A 54 -4.68 -26.94 9.47
CA GLY A 54 -5.66 -26.16 8.75
C GLY A 54 -6.21 -25.07 9.68
N ALA A 55 -6.28 -23.86 9.16
CA ALA A 55 -6.85 -22.71 9.84
C ALA A 55 -8.06 -22.24 9.04
N LYS A 56 -9.10 -21.77 9.72
CA LYS A 56 -10.28 -21.17 9.11
C LYS A 56 -10.04 -19.67 8.91
N VAL A 57 -9.87 -19.27 7.66
CA VAL A 57 -9.61 -17.88 7.28
C VAL A 57 -10.87 -17.29 6.65
N ILE A 58 -11.39 -16.21 7.21
CA ILE A 58 -12.52 -15.48 6.62
C ILE A 58 -12.03 -14.20 5.92
N VAL A 59 -12.61 -13.90 4.76
CA VAL A 59 -12.35 -12.68 4.00
C VAL A 59 -13.65 -11.92 3.81
N VAL A 60 -13.59 -10.59 3.94
CA VAL A 60 -14.68 -9.68 3.59
C VAL A 60 -14.28 -8.92 2.33
N PRO A 61 -14.54 -9.47 1.12
CA PRO A 61 -14.16 -8.82 -0.13
C PRO A 61 -15.02 -7.58 -0.40
N PRO A 62 -14.49 -6.55 -1.08
CA PRO A 62 -15.27 -5.36 -1.45
C PRO A 62 -16.51 -5.70 -2.28
N ILE A 63 -17.63 -5.06 -1.95
CA ILE A 63 -18.96 -5.37 -2.51
C ILE A 63 -19.19 -5.00 -3.98
N MET A 64 -18.37 -4.11 -4.55
CA MET A 64 -18.62 -3.54 -5.88
C MET A 64 -17.66 -4.05 -6.97
N PHE A 65 -16.43 -4.41 -6.63
CA PHE A 65 -15.38 -4.68 -7.62
C PHE A 65 -15.04 -6.17 -7.73
N GLU A 66 -15.34 -6.78 -8.88
CA GLU A 66 -15.03 -8.19 -9.16
C GLU A 66 -13.52 -8.48 -9.22
N SER A 67 -12.72 -7.51 -9.65
CA SER A 67 -11.25 -7.65 -9.71
C SER A 67 -10.63 -7.96 -8.35
N HIS A 68 -11.19 -7.45 -7.26
CA HIS A 68 -10.73 -7.72 -5.89
C HIS A 68 -11.08 -9.14 -5.47
N LEU A 69 -12.28 -9.62 -5.84
CA LEU A 69 -12.70 -10.98 -5.55
C LEU A 69 -11.80 -12.02 -6.27
N TYR A 70 -11.34 -11.74 -7.49
CA TYR A 70 -10.39 -12.63 -8.17
C TYR A 70 -9.09 -12.82 -7.39
N ILE A 71 -8.56 -11.76 -6.77
CA ILE A 71 -7.35 -11.85 -5.94
C ILE A 71 -7.59 -12.81 -4.77
N PHE A 72 -8.69 -12.66 -4.05
CA PHE A 72 -9.02 -13.52 -2.92
C PHE A 72 -9.33 -14.96 -3.33
N LYS A 73 -9.95 -15.18 -4.50
CA LYS A 73 -10.14 -16.53 -5.06
C LYS A 73 -8.82 -17.22 -5.37
N THR A 74 -7.88 -16.51 -5.98
CA THR A 74 -6.52 -17.03 -6.24
C THR A 74 -5.79 -17.34 -4.94
N LEU A 75 -5.90 -16.47 -3.93
CA LEU A 75 -5.31 -16.71 -2.62
C LEU A 75 -5.95 -17.90 -1.90
N ALA A 76 -7.27 -18.03 -1.95
CA ALA A 76 -7.99 -19.15 -1.34
C ALA A 76 -7.59 -20.50 -1.95
N ALA A 77 -7.31 -20.56 -3.26
CA ALA A 77 -6.77 -21.77 -3.88
C ALA A 77 -5.41 -22.16 -3.31
N ALA A 78 -4.47 -21.21 -3.14
CA ALA A 78 -3.18 -21.48 -2.53
C ALA A 78 -3.28 -21.86 -1.05
N LEU A 79 -4.16 -21.19 -0.29
CA LEU A 79 -4.41 -21.53 1.11
C LEU A 79 -5.03 -22.93 1.25
N HIS A 80 -5.90 -23.32 0.33
CA HIS A 80 -6.48 -24.66 0.28
C HIS A 80 -5.41 -25.73 0.02
N GLU A 81 -4.44 -25.47 -0.86
CA GLU A 81 -3.29 -26.36 -1.07
C GLU A 81 -2.41 -26.52 0.18
N GLU A 82 -2.31 -25.48 1.02
CA GLU A 82 -1.65 -25.54 2.34
C GLU A 82 -2.52 -26.18 3.44
N GLY A 83 -3.77 -26.57 3.14
CA GLY A 83 -4.70 -27.22 4.06
C GLY A 83 -5.58 -26.27 4.89
N HIS A 84 -5.57 -24.97 4.59
CA HIS A 84 -6.45 -23.99 5.23
C HIS A 84 -7.84 -23.97 4.60
N GLU A 85 -8.85 -23.62 5.40
CA GLU A 85 -10.25 -23.48 4.96
C GLU A 85 -10.56 -21.99 4.78
N SER A 86 -10.86 -21.57 3.54
CA SER A 86 -11.17 -20.17 3.24
C SER A 86 -12.68 -19.93 3.18
N HIS A 87 -13.15 -18.85 3.77
CA HIS A 87 -14.55 -18.41 3.71
C HIS A 87 -14.67 -16.99 3.19
N PHE A 88 -15.61 -16.73 2.29
CA PHE A 88 -15.91 -15.37 1.84
C PHE A 88 -17.26 -14.92 2.38
N LEU A 89 -17.28 -13.77 3.06
CA LEU A 89 -18.52 -13.10 3.45
C LEU A 89 -19.01 -12.24 2.29
N VAL A 90 -20.06 -12.68 1.61
CA VAL A 90 -20.58 -12.04 0.39
C VAL A 90 -22.09 -11.86 0.45
N SER A 91 -22.58 -10.78 -0.18
CA SER A 91 -24.02 -10.55 -0.33
C SER A 91 -24.69 -11.73 -1.02
N GLU A 92 -25.92 -12.07 -0.61
CA GLU A 92 -26.78 -13.07 -1.26
C GLU A 92 -26.97 -12.80 -2.75
N GLY A 93 -27.12 -11.53 -3.12
CA GLY A 93 -27.30 -11.13 -4.52
C GLY A 93 -26.02 -11.15 -5.37
N ARG A 94 -24.85 -11.43 -4.79
CA ARG A 94 -23.57 -11.49 -5.54
C ARG A 94 -23.31 -12.91 -6.02
N GLU A 95 -23.32 -13.11 -7.32
CA GLU A 95 -22.99 -14.42 -7.91
C GLU A 95 -21.50 -14.73 -7.75
N VAL A 96 -21.20 -15.82 -7.05
CA VAL A 96 -19.84 -16.35 -6.90
C VAL A 96 -19.90 -17.83 -7.22
N PRO A 97 -19.20 -18.30 -8.27
CA PRO A 97 -19.22 -19.71 -8.65
C PRO A 97 -18.78 -20.62 -7.49
N PRO A 98 -19.40 -21.79 -7.29
CA PRO A 98 -18.95 -22.75 -6.29
C PRO A 98 -17.54 -23.24 -6.63
N SER A 99 -16.75 -23.52 -5.60
CA SER A 99 -15.38 -24.01 -5.73
C SER A 99 -15.02 -24.88 -4.52
N PRO A 100 -14.19 -25.92 -4.67
CA PRO A 100 -13.66 -26.66 -3.52
C PRO A 100 -12.68 -25.84 -2.68
N HIS A 101 -12.18 -24.70 -3.19
CA HIS A 101 -11.15 -23.90 -2.53
C HIS A 101 -11.69 -22.92 -1.48
N TYR A 102 -13.00 -22.66 -1.46
CA TYR A 102 -13.60 -21.72 -0.51
C TYR A 102 -15.07 -22.03 -0.25
N HIS A 103 -15.54 -21.59 0.91
CA HIS A 103 -16.94 -21.61 1.31
C HIS A 103 -17.54 -20.19 1.31
N LEU A 104 -18.85 -20.08 1.16
CA LEU A 104 -19.54 -18.79 1.13
C LEU A 104 -20.36 -18.60 2.40
N GLN A 105 -20.13 -17.48 3.09
CA GLN A 105 -20.98 -16.95 4.14
C GLN A 105 -21.84 -15.84 3.54
N ARG A 106 -23.16 -15.99 3.61
CA ARG A 106 -24.11 -15.14 2.88
C ARG A 106 -24.83 -14.16 3.80
N TYR A 107 -25.00 -12.92 3.38
CA TYR A 107 -25.79 -11.94 4.13
C TYR A 107 -26.73 -11.16 3.20
N PRO A 108 -27.85 -10.62 3.70
CA PRO A 108 -28.71 -9.74 2.92
C PRO A 108 -27.96 -8.40 2.72
N GLY A 109 -27.28 -8.28 1.59
CA GLY A 109 -26.50 -7.08 1.25
C GLY A 109 -27.34 -6.00 0.58
N ILE A 110 -26.79 -4.79 0.55
CA ILE A 110 -27.41 -3.62 -0.11
C ILE A 110 -27.38 -3.71 -1.64
N PHE A 111 -26.52 -4.57 -2.19
CA PHE A 111 -26.38 -4.81 -3.62
C PHE A 111 -26.51 -6.28 -3.99
N ASN A 112 -26.99 -6.50 -5.21
CA ASN A 112 -26.79 -7.71 -5.98
C ASN A 112 -25.80 -7.42 -7.13
N MET A 113 -25.44 -8.44 -7.92
CA MET A 113 -24.45 -8.31 -8.99
C MET A 113 -24.82 -7.21 -10.01
N SER A 114 -26.08 -7.14 -10.44
CA SER A 114 -26.52 -6.17 -11.44
C SER A 114 -26.65 -4.76 -10.88
N THR A 115 -27.12 -4.60 -9.64
CA THR A 115 -27.25 -3.29 -9.01
C THR A 115 -25.89 -2.69 -8.64
N ALA A 116 -24.93 -3.50 -8.20
CA ALA A 116 -23.55 -3.07 -8.00
C ALA A 116 -22.91 -2.60 -9.32
N ASP A 117 -23.08 -3.38 -10.40
CA ASP A 117 -22.55 -3.00 -11.72
C ASP A 117 -23.22 -1.72 -12.25
N ASN A 118 -24.55 -1.63 -12.20
CA ASN A 118 -25.29 -0.42 -12.60
C ASN A 118 -24.85 0.81 -11.79
N PHE A 119 -24.66 0.65 -10.48
CA PHE A 119 -24.15 1.72 -9.63
C PHE A 119 -22.77 2.18 -10.12
N LEU A 120 -21.81 1.27 -10.29
CA LEU A 120 -20.48 1.59 -10.80
C LEU A 120 -20.51 2.23 -12.18
N GLN A 121 -21.27 1.68 -13.13
CA GLN A 121 -21.39 2.26 -14.47
C GLN A 121 -21.99 3.67 -14.43
N SER A 122 -22.93 3.95 -13.51
CA SER A 122 -23.46 5.30 -13.32
C SER A 122 -22.38 6.29 -12.85
N LYS A 123 -21.48 5.86 -11.96
CA LYS A 123 -20.34 6.68 -11.49
C LYS A 123 -19.37 6.98 -12.62
N VAL A 124 -19.02 5.95 -13.39
CA VAL A 124 -18.15 6.09 -14.57
C VAL A 124 -18.77 7.04 -15.59
N SER A 125 -20.06 6.89 -15.91
CA SER A 125 -20.80 7.77 -16.81
C SER A 125 -20.85 9.23 -16.32
N ASN A 126 -21.08 9.44 -15.02
CA ASN A 126 -21.06 10.77 -14.40
C ASN A 126 -19.69 11.45 -14.53
N ILE A 127 -18.60 10.70 -14.31
CA ILE A 127 -17.23 11.19 -14.46
C ILE A 127 -16.97 11.60 -15.92
N PHE A 128 -17.42 10.80 -16.89
CA PHE A 128 -17.32 11.16 -18.31
C PHE A 128 -18.17 12.38 -18.68
N SER A 129 -19.31 12.57 -18.01
CA SER A 129 -20.20 13.71 -18.19
C SER A 129 -19.71 15.00 -17.51
N GLY A 130 -18.51 14.98 -16.91
CA GLY A 130 -17.87 16.16 -16.31
C GLY A 130 -18.17 16.38 -14.83
N ARG A 131 -18.85 15.46 -14.14
CA ARG A 131 -19.01 15.55 -12.67
C ARG A 131 -17.66 15.41 -11.97
N LEU A 132 -17.57 16.02 -10.79
CA LEU A 132 -16.36 16.03 -9.97
C LEU A 132 -16.09 14.61 -9.44
N THR A 133 -14.95 14.04 -9.85
CA THR A 133 -14.55 12.66 -9.49
C THR A 133 -14.54 12.41 -7.99
N PHE A 134 -14.18 13.39 -7.17
CA PHE A 134 -14.16 13.23 -5.72
C PHE A 134 -15.55 12.97 -5.13
N LEU A 135 -16.61 13.59 -5.66
CA LEU A 135 -17.98 13.39 -5.17
C LEU A 135 -18.45 11.96 -5.45
N GLU A 136 -18.18 11.45 -6.65
CA GLU A 136 -18.54 10.08 -7.01
C GLU A 136 -17.73 9.06 -6.20
N LEU A 137 -16.47 9.34 -5.86
CA LEU A 137 -15.68 8.50 -4.97
C LEU A 137 -16.19 8.52 -3.51
N PHE A 138 -16.62 9.67 -3.00
CA PHE A 138 -17.24 9.74 -1.67
C PHE A 138 -18.53 8.91 -1.58
N ASP A 139 -19.32 8.87 -2.66
CA ASP A 139 -20.54 8.05 -2.70
C ASP A 139 -20.21 6.55 -2.66
N ILE A 140 -19.16 6.11 -3.35
CA ILE A 140 -18.63 4.73 -3.25
C ILE A 140 -18.23 4.42 -1.79
N LEU A 141 -17.50 5.32 -1.13
CA LEU A 141 -17.10 5.15 0.27
C LEU A 141 -18.29 5.10 1.24
N ASP A 142 -19.36 5.83 0.94
CA ASP A 142 -20.58 5.80 1.75
C ASP A 142 -21.26 4.43 1.68
N HIS A 143 -21.36 3.84 0.48
CA HIS A 143 -21.95 2.52 0.29
C HIS A 143 -21.18 1.40 1.01
N TYR A 144 -19.85 1.49 1.14
CA TYR A 144 -19.09 0.56 1.99
C TYR A 144 -19.52 0.66 3.47
N SER A 145 -19.71 1.87 3.99
CA SER A 145 -20.18 2.04 5.37
C SER A 145 -21.62 1.56 5.57
N GLN A 146 -22.51 1.79 4.59
CA GLN A 146 -23.89 1.28 4.62
C GLN A 146 -23.93 -0.25 4.56
N ASN A 147 -23.06 -0.86 3.76
CA ASN A 147 -22.91 -2.31 3.72
C ASN A 147 -22.48 -2.85 5.08
N CYS A 148 -21.56 -2.16 5.77
CA CYS A 148 -21.15 -2.56 7.11
C CYS A 148 -22.29 -2.48 8.13
N ASP A 149 -23.10 -1.43 8.07
CA ASP A 149 -24.31 -1.30 8.90
C ASP A 149 -25.29 -2.46 8.68
N ALA A 150 -25.49 -2.86 7.42
CA ALA A 150 -26.35 -3.99 7.06
C ALA A 150 -25.82 -5.34 7.58
N VAL A 151 -24.51 -5.58 7.48
CA VAL A 151 -23.88 -6.82 7.98
C VAL A 151 -23.94 -6.88 9.51
N VAL A 152 -23.42 -5.85 10.18
CA VAL A 152 -23.32 -5.81 11.65
C VAL A 152 -24.71 -5.79 12.30
N GLY A 153 -25.68 -5.15 11.65
CA GLY A 153 -27.06 -5.11 12.11
C GLY A 153 -27.83 -6.42 11.98
N ASN A 154 -27.32 -7.40 11.22
CA ASN A 154 -27.97 -8.69 11.09
C ASN A 154 -27.49 -9.67 12.17
N VAL A 155 -28.33 -9.87 13.18
CA VAL A 155 -28.03 -10.73 14.34
C VAL A 155 -27.80 -12.18 13.95
N GLU A 156 -28.54 -12.71 12.98
CA GLU A 156 -28.39 -14.10 12.52
C GLU A 156 -27.04 -14.30 11.84
N VAL A 157 -26.68 -13.41 10.93
CA VAL A 157 -25.38 -13.41 10.26
C VAL A 157 -24.25 -13.33 11.30
N MET A 158 -24.32 -12.39 12.23
CA MET A 158 -23.28 -12.21 13.24
C MET A 158 -23.17 -13.40 14.20
N ASN A 159 -24.29 -14.04 14.58
CA ASN A 159 -24.26 -15.26 15.40
C ASN A 159 -23.62 -16.42 14.65
N ARG A 160 -24.00 -16.64 13.38
CA ARG A 160 -23.41 -17.67 12.53
C ARG A 160 -21.90 -17.47 12.35
N LEU A 161 -21.46 -16.23 12.16
CA LEU A 161 -20.03 -15.91 12.06
C LEU A 161 -19.26 -16.18 13.36
N LYS A 162 -19.87 -15.93 14.53
CA LYS A 162 -19.29 -16.28 15.84
C LYS A 162 -19.19 -17.79 16.04
N GLU A 163 -20.23 -18.53 15.65
CA GLU A 163 -20.28 -20.00 15.78
C GLU A 163 -19.28 -20.72 14.87
N ALA A 164 -18.92 -20.11 13.73
CA ALA A 164 -17.98 -20.68 12.76
C ALA A 164 -16.54 -20.80 13.30
N LYS A 165 -16.16 -20.01 14.31
CA LYS A 165 -14.84 -20.00 14.98
C LYS A 165 -13.67 -19.89 13.99
N PHE A 166 -13.53 -18.73 13.36
CA PHE A 166 -12.40 -18.41 12.48
C PHE A 166 -11.12 -18.17 13.29
N ASP A 167 -9.97 -18.50 12.69
CA ASP A 167 -8.64 -18.31 13.27
C ASP A 167 -8.00 -16.98 12.82
N LEU A 168 -8.36 -16.51 11.62
CA LEU A 168 -7.86 -15.25 11.05
C LEU A 168 -8.92 -14.59 10.15
N LEU A 169 -9.00 -13.27 10.19
CA LEU A 169 -9.75 -12.48 9.22
C LEU A 169 -8.80 -11.69 8.31
N LEU A 170 -8.98 -11.80 6.99
CA LEU A 170 -8.30 -10.95 6.01
C LEU A 170 -9.18 -9.76 5.65
N VAL A 171 -8.65 -8.56 5.88
CA VAL A 171 -9.33 -7.30 5.61
C VAL A 171 -8.81 -6.71 4.30
N ASP A 172 -9.69 -6.39 3.36
CA ASP A 172 -9.37 -5.43 2.30
C ASP A 172 -9.62 -4.02 2.86
N PRO A 173 -8.65 -3.11 2.86
CA PRO A 173 -8.84 -1.78 3.45
C PRO A 173 -9.83 -0.89 2.69
N ASN A 174 -10.21 -1.25 1.46
CA ASN A 174 -11.34 -0.61 0.77
C ASN A 174 -12.68 -1.01 1.37
N GLU A 175 -12.76 -2.17 2.03
CA GLU A 175 -13.92 -2.70 2.76
C GLU A 175 -13.60 -2.78 4.26
N MET A 176 -13.62 -1.61 4.92
CA MET A 176 -13.18 -1.49 6.30
C MET A 176 -14.09 -2.22 7.31
N CYS A 177 -15.25 -2.73 6.90
CA CYS A 177 -16.10 -3.52 7.79
C CYS A 177 -15.39 -4.76 8.35
N GLY A 178 -14.41 -5.30 7.62
CA GLY A 178 -13.59 -6.42 8.08
C GLY A 178 -12.94 -6.16 9.45
N PHE A 179 -12.49 -4.92 9.73
CA PHE A 179 -11.93 -4.55 11.03
C PHE A 179 -12.98 -4.63 12.15
N VAL A 180 -14.20 -4.13 11.89
CA VAL A 180 -15.31 -4.13 12.85
C VAL A 180 -15.76 -5.57 13.14
N ILE A 181 -15.90 -6.39 12.09
CA ILE A 181 -16.27 -7.80 12.21
C ILE A 181 -15.19 -8.55 12.98
N ALA A 182 -13.91 -8.33 12.68
CA ALA A 182 -12.83 -9.01 13.39
C ALA A 182 -12.86 -8.73 14.90
N HIS A 183 -13.15 -7.47 15.27
CA HIS A 183 -13.32 -7.07 16.67
C HIS A 183 -14.52 -7.75 17.34
N ILE A 184 -15.69 -7.79 16.67
CA ILE A 184 -16.90 -8.44 17.22
C ILE A 184 -16.70 -9.96 17.39
N LEU A 185 -15.95 -10.58 16.46
CA LEU A 185 -15.63 -12.01 16.51
C LEU A 185 -14.47 -12.33 17.46
N ASN A 186 -13.75 -11.31 17.96
CA ASN A 186 -12.51 -11.44 18.74
C ASN A 186 -11.48 -12.33 18.03
N VAL A 187 -11.30 -12.11 16.72
CA VAL A 187 -10.34 -12.84 15.89
C VAL A 187 -9.19 -11.93 15.48
N GLN A 188 -7.99 -12.49 15.35
CA GLN A 188 -6.86 -11.74 14.80
C GLN A 188 -7.12 -11.42 13.32
N TYR A 189 -6.54 -10.32 12.84
CA TYR A 189 -6.71 -9.93 11.45
C TYR A 189 -5.42 -9.39 10.84
N ALA A 190 -5.30 -9.64 9.54
CA ALA A 190 -4.26 -9.12 8.69
C ALA A 190 -4.91 -8.36 7.53
N VAL A 191 -4.24 -7.32 7.07
CA VAL A 191 -4.72 -6.52 5.94
C VAL A 191 -4.10 -7.02 4.66
N PHE A 192 -4.94 -7.20 3.66
CA PHE A 192 -4.54 -7.52 2.29
C PHE A 192 -4.99 -6.38 1.37
N SER A 193 -4.08 -5.43 1.14
CA SER A 193 -4.34 -4.21 0.34
C SER A 193 -4.27 -4.53 -1.14
N THR A 194 -5.42 -4.57 -1.77
CA THR A 194 -5.62 -4.88 -3.20
C THR A 194 -5.38 -3.70 -4.14
N GLY A 195 -5.18 -2.48 -3.59
CA GLY A 195 -4.86 -1.27 -4.34
C GLY A 195 -3.49 -0.67 -3.95
N LEU A 196 -3.27 0.60 -4.32
CA LEU A 196 -2.03 1.33 -4.02
C LEU A 196 -1.98 1.92 -2.60
N TRP A 197 -2.93 1.56 -1.73
CA TRP A 197 -3.00 2.15 -0.39
C TRP A 197 -1.88 1.63 0.51
N TYR A 198 -1.12 2.57 1.08
CA TYR A 198 -0.02 2.32 2.00
C TYR A 198 -0.42 2.75 3.43
N PRO A 199 -0.11 1.96 4.47
CA PRO A 199 -0.61 2.16 5.84
C PRO A 199 0.07 3.31 6.61
N ALA A 200 0.36 4.43 5.96
CA ALA A 200 0.94 5.59 6.62
C ALA A 200 -0.03 6.22 7.63
N GLU A 201 -1.34 6.06 7.45
CA GLU A 201 -2.42 6.44 8.40
C GLU A 201 -2.29 5.76 9.75
N VAL A 202 -1.60 4.64 9.77
CA VAL A 202 -1.37 3.84 10.96
C VAL A 202 0.11 3.66 11.18
N GLY A 203 0.87 4.75 11.12
CA GLY A 203 2.24 4.79 11.64
C GLY A 203 3.35 4.29 10.70
N ALA A 204 3.04 3.72 9.53
CA ALA A 204 4.08 3.38 8.55
C ALA A 204 4.77 4.66 8.02
N PRO A 205 6.11 4.72 7.93
CA PRO A 205 6.80 5.93 7.50
C PRO A 205 6.36 6.42 6.11
N ALA A 206 6.01 7.70 6.03
CA ALA A 206 5.77 8.41 4.78
C ALA A 206 6.49 9.76 4.74
N PRO A 207 7.82 9.78 4.48
CA PRO A 207 8.57 11.03 4.37
C PRO A 207 8.11 11.86 3.16
N LEU A 208 7.34 12.91 3.42
CA LEU A 208 6.75 13.79 2.39
C LEU A 208 7.77 14.52 1.52
N SER A 209 9.04 14.52 1.94
CA SER A 209 10.15 15.15 1.24
C SER A 209 10.53 14.46 -0.07
N TYR A 210 10.24 13.16 -0.21
CA TYR A 210 10.54 12.38 -1.41
C TYR A 210 9.55 11.27 -1.69
N VAL A 211 8.59 10.96 -0.81
CA VAL A 211 7.59 9.95 -1.10
C VAL A 211 6.27 10.62 -1.52
N PRO A 212 5.77 10.36 -2.74
CA PRO A 212 4.51 10.93 -3.19
C PRO A 212 3.34 10.28 -2.45
N GLU A 213 2.38 11.11 -2.04
CA GLU A 213 1.11 10.65 -1.50
C GLU A 213 0.22 10.11 -2.62
N PHE A 214 -0.64 9.17 -2.25
CA PHE A 214 -1.67 8.64 -3.16
C PHE A 214 -2.53 9.80 -3.70
N ASN A 215 -2.95 9.77 -4.96
CA ASN A 215 -3.62 10.85 -5.69
C ASN A 215 -2.83 12.16 -5.87
N SER A 216 -1.57 12.25 -5.46
CA SER A 216 -0.75 13.44 -5.77
C SER A 216 -0.32 13.49 -7.23
N LEU A 217 -0.26 12.32 -7.90
CA LEU A 217 0.27 12.14 -9.25
C LEU A 217 1.72 12.61 -9.40
N LEU A 218 2.46 12.64 -8.29
CA LEU A 218 3.87 12.99 -8.24
C LEU A 218 4.75 11.74 -8.24
N THR A 219 6.05 11.95 -8.43
CA THR A 219 7.07 10.90 -8.37
C THR A 219 7.94 11.05 -7.13
N ASP A 220 8.89 10.15 -6.91
CA ASP A 220 9.91 10.27 -5.87
C ASP A 220 10.93 11.39 -6.11
N ARG A 221 10.84 12.07 -7.26
CA ARG A 221 11.58 13.29 -7.59
C ARG A 221 10.62 14.47 -7.63
N MET A 222 10.75 15.36 -6.65
CA MET A 222 9.88 16.53 -6.49
C MET A 222 10.66 17.82 -6.29
N SER A 223 10.22 18.89 -6.97
CA SER A 223 10.61 20.26 -6.68
C SER A 223 9.99 20.76 -5.36
N LEU A 224 10.40 21.94 -4.88
CA LEU A 224 9.81 22.53 -3.68
C LEU A 224 8.29 22.70 -3.79
N ILE A 225 7.79 23.21 -4.92
CA ILE A 225 6.35 23.41 -5.15
C ILE A 225 5.61 22.07 -5.16
N GLN A 226 6.19 21.04 -5.80
CA GLN A 226 5.62 19.70 -5.78
C GLN A 226 5.59 19.10 -4.37
N ARG A 227 6.60 19.35 -3.53
CA ARG A 227 6.58 18.92 -2.12
C ARG A 227 5.53 19.66 -1.30
N ILE A 228 5.30 20.95 -1.57
CA ILE A 228 4.21 21.70 -0.94
C ILE A 228 2.86 21.10 -1.35
N ALA A 229 2.66 20.82 -2.64
CA ALA A 229 1.45 20.16 -3.14
C ALA A 229 1.26 18.77 -2.52
N ASN A 230 2.32 17.95 -2.48
CA ASN A 230 2.33 16.63 -1.83
C ASN A 230 1.91 16.72 -0.37
N THR A 231 2.44 17.71 0.36
CA THR A 231 2.08 17.96 1.76
C THR A 231 0.62 18.40 1.90
N GLY A 232 0.11 19.21 0.97
CA GLY A 232 -1.31 19.57 0.93
C GLY A 232 -2.21 18.34 0.75
N VAL A 233 -1.88 17.47 -0.21
CA VAL A 233 -2.60 16.21 -0.45
C VAL A 233 -2.56 15.31 0.79
N TYR A 234 -1.38 15.15 1.41
CA TYR A 234 -1.23 14.44 2.68
C TYR A 234 -2.23 14.96 3.72
N LEU A 235 -2.20 16.26 4.03
CA LEU A 235 -3.06 16.84 5.08
C LEU A 235 -4.55 16.66 4.80
N VAL A 236 -4.98 16.83 3.54
CA VAL A 236 -6.37 16.64 3.13
C VAL A 236 -6.80 15.18 3.30
N GLN A 237 -5.95 14.22 2.92
CA GLN A 237 -6.24 12.79 3.08
C GLN A 237 -6.31 12.37 4.54
N ARG A 238 -5.32 12.78 5.35
CA ARG A 238 -5.30 12.55 6.81
C ARG A 238 -6.60 13.04 7.45
N PHE A 239 -6.99 14.26 7.09
CA PHE A 239 -8.21 14.87 7.59
C PHE A 239 -9.45 14.09 7.15
N GLY A 240 -9.55 13.74 5.86
CA GLY A 240 -10.66 12.98 5.32
C GLY A 240 -10.82 11.61 5.97
N VAL A 241 -9.73 10.85 6.11
CA VAL A 241 -9.78 9.54 6.77
C VAL A 241 -10.21 9.68 8.23
N HIS A 242 -9.54 10.53 9.00
CA HIS A 242 -9.75 10.61 10.45
C HIS A 242 -11.09 11.24 10.83
N PHE A 243 -11.57 12.25 10.09
CA PHE A 243 -12.77 13.01 10.47
C PHE A 243 -14.01 12.67 9.63
N ILE A 244 -13.87 12.02 8.48
CA ILE A 244 -15.00 11.69 7.60
C ILE A 244 -15.22 10.18 7.50
N VAL A 245 -14.17 9.40 7.22
CA VAL A 245 -14.30 7.95 6.95
C VAL A 245 -14.41 7.14 8.24
N LEU A 246 -13.41 7.17 9.11
CA LEU A 246 -13.38 6.37 10.35
C LEU A 246 -14.61 6.62 11.26
N PRO A 247 -15.08 7.87 11.45
CA PRO A 247 -16.23 8.14 12.32
C PRO A 247 -17.54 7.51 11.84
N LYS A 248 -17.66 7.13 10.56
CA LYS A 248 -18.83 6.37 10.07
C LYS A 248 -18.89 4.99 10.74
N TYR A 249 -17.76 4.31 10.84
CA TYR A 249 -17.65 3.00 11.48
C TYR A 249 -17.76 3.09 13.00
N ASP A 250 -17.23 4.15 13.62
CA ASP A 250 -17.44 4.42 15.05
C ASP A 250 -18.92 4.60 15.41
N ARG A 251 -19.71 5.20 14.50
CA ARG A 251 -21.16 5.31 14.68
C ARG A 251 -21.85 3.94 14.60
N ILE A 252 -21.44 3.08 13.66
CA ILE A 252 -21.99 1.72 13.52
C ILE A 252 -21.68 0.90 14.78
N MET A 253 -20.43 0.91 15.24
CA MET A 253 -20.02 0.20 16.47
C MET A 253 -20.82 0.67 17.69
N ARG A 254 -21.04 1.98 17.84
CA ARG A 254 -21.90 2.53 18.92
C ARG A 254 -23.36 2.15 18.75
N LYS A 255 -23.91 2.25 17.54
CA LYS A 255 -25.32 1.92 17.23
C LYS A 255 -25.67 0.49 17.64
N TYR A 256 -24.76 -0.46 17.43
CA TYR A 256 -24.97 -1.87 17.74
C TYR A 256 -24.35 -2.31 19.08
N GLY A 257 -23.88 -1.38 19.91
CA GLY A 257 -23.35 -1.69 21.25
C GLY A 257 -22.14 -2.63 21.23
N VAL A 258 -21.26 -2.51 20.24
CA VAL A 258 -20.06 -3.36 20.11
C VAL A 258 -19.17 -3.20 21.33
N THR A 259 -18.78 -4.32 21.95
CA THR A 259 -17.91 -4.35 23.14
C THR A 259 -16.71 -5.27 22.92
N PRO A 260 -15.52 -4.95 23.50
CA PRO A 260 -15.23 -3.73 24.26
C PRO A 260 -15.25 -2.47 23.37
N GLN A 261 -15.48 -1.30 23.97
CA GLN A 261 -15.49 -0.02 23.24
C GLN A 261 -14.08 0.30 22.73
N VAL A 262 -13.97 0.64 21.45
CA VAL A 262 -12.70 0.91 20.77
C VAL A 262 -12.96 1.87 19.60
N ALA A 263 -12.00 2.74 19.30
CA ALA A 263 -12.09 3.57 18.11
C ALA A 263 -11.69 2.79 16.86
N MET A 264 -12.30 3.11 15.73
CA MET A 264 -11.97 2.49 14.45
C MET A 264 -10.49 2.70 14.10
N ALA A 265 -9.90 3.85 14.46
CA ALA A 265 -8.47 4.11 14.26
C ALA A 265 -7.59 3.07 14.98
N ASP A 266 -7.95 2.68 16.20
CA ASP A 266 -7.21 1.67 16.98
C ASP A 266 -7.36 0.29 16.35
N LEU A 267 -8.51 -0.03 15.76
CA LEU A 267 -8.69 -1.25 14.99
C LEU A 267 -7.80 -1.28 13.74
N VAL A 268 -7.71 -0.19 12.98
CA VAL A 268 -6.81 -0.19 11.80
C VAL A 268 -5.34 -0.33 12.26
N GLN A 269 -4.93 0.32 13.35
CA GLN A 269 -3.59 0.17 13.93
C GLN A 269 -3.33 -1.22 14.52
N GLY A 270 -4.37 -1.91 15.00
CA GLY A 270 -4.30 -3.25 15.59
C GLY A 270 -3.98 -4.39 14.60
N SER A 271 -3.98 -4.10 13.30
CA SER A 271 -3.64 -5.04 12.22
C SER A 271 -2.32 -5.76 12.47
N ARG A 272 -2.30 -7.10 12.36
CA ARG A 272 -1.11 -7.91 12.64
C ARG A 272 -0.06 -7.82 11.54
N LEU A 273 -0.50 -7.74 10.29
CA LEU A 273 0.36 -7.61 9.11
C LEU A 273 -0.38 -6.83 8.03
N TRP A 274 0.40 -6.16 7.20
CA TRP A 274 -0.04 -5.44 6.00
C TRP A 274 0.60 -6.07 4.78
N MET A 275 -0.18 -6.76 3.96
CA MET A 275 0.22 -7.34 2.69
C MET A 275 -0.22 -6.40 1.58
N LEU A 276 0.73 -5.87 0.81
CA LEU A 276 0.45 -4.95 -0.28
C LEU A 276 0.49 -5.70 -1.62
N CYS A 277 -0.53 -5.59 -2.47
CA CYS A 277 -0.55 -6.11 -3.84
C CYS A 277 0.45 -5.42 -4.79
N THR A 278 1.44 -4.74 -4.25
CA THR A 278 2.50 -4.08 -4.99
C THR A 278 3.88 -4.62 -4.62
N ASP A 279 4.85 -4.37 -5.48
CA ASP A 279 6.26 -4.61 -5.19
C ASP A 279 7.16 -3.47 -5.69
N MET A 280 8.44 -3.59 -5.36
CA MET A 280 9.45 -2.56 -5.62
C MET A 280 9.86 -2.43 -7.09
N ALA A 281 9.43 -3.34 -7.98
CA ALA A 281 9.64 -3.15 -9.40
C ALA A 281 8.84 -1.92 -9.87
N LEU A 282 7.55 -1.88 -9.52
CA LEU A 282 6.65 -0.79 -9.89
C LEU A 282 6.66 0.37 -8.90
N GLU A 283 6.73 0.10 -7.59
CA GLU A 283 6.67 1.15 -6.55
C GLU A 283 7.91 2.04 -6.47
N PHE A 284 7.73 3.22 -5.87
CA PHE A 284 8.83 4.08 -5.47
C PHE A 284 9.43 3.58 -4.15
N PRO A 285 10.76 3.47 -4.02
CA PRO A 285 11.40 3.05 -2.78
C PRO A 285 11.04 3.98 -1.61
N ARG A 286 10.64 3.39 -0.47
CA ARG A 286 10.31 4.11 0.75
C ARG A 286 10.68 3.31 2.01
N PRO A 287 10.88 3.97 3.17
CA PRO A 287 11.05 3.26 4.43
C PRO A 287 9.75 2.56 4.80
N THR A 288 9.85 1.30 5.22
CA THR A 288 8.70 0.46 5.61
C THR A 288 8.90 -0.14 6.99
N LEU A 289 7.82 -0.62 7.59
CA LEU A 289 7.85 -1.34 8.87
C LEU A 289 7.95 -2.85 8.64
N PRO A 290 8.52 -3.65 9.57
CA PRO A 290 8.71 -5.09 9.39
C PRO A 290 7.42 -5.88 9.16
N HIS A 291 6.28 -5.39 9.67
CA HIS A 291 4.96 -5.99 9.48
C HIS A 291 4.22 -5.46 8.23
N VAL A 292 4.88 -4.68 7.38
CA VAL A 292 4.37 -4.22 6.08
C VAL A 292 5.19 -4.88 4.98
N VAL A 293 4.57 -5.82 4.27
CA VAL A 293 5.21 -6.72 3.32
C VAL A 293 4.66 -6.52 1.91
N TYR A 294 5.55 -6.51 0.94
CA TYR A 294 5.23 -6.35 -0.47
C TYR A 294 5.01 -7.72 -1.10
N ILE A 295 3.80 -7.96 -1.61
CA ILE A 295 3.39 -9.22 -2.23
C ILE A 295 3.53 -9.14 -3.75
N GLY A 296 3.15 -8.02 -4.37
CA GLY A 296 3.13 -7.87 -5.83
C GLY A 296 1.89 -8.49 -6.50
N GLY A 297 1.89 -8.55 -7.83
CA GLY A 297 0.75 -8.97 -8.65
C GLY A 297 0.33 -10.43 -8.47
N ILE A 298 -0.67 -10.69 -7.62
CA ILE A 298 -1.18 -12.05 -7.34
C ILE A 298 -1.70 -12.78 -8.59
N LEU A 299 -2.31 -12.06 -9.52
CA LEU A 299 -3.00 -12.64 -10.68
C LEU A 299 -2.06 -12.98 -11.84
N THR A 300 -0.78 -12.59 -11.78
CA THR A 300 0.18 -12.87 -12.85
C THR A 300 0.45 -14.36 -12.95
N LYS A 301 0.63 -14.89 -14.16
CA LYS A 301 1.02 -16.29 -14.38
C LYS A 301 1.65 -16.48 -15.76
N PRO A 302 2.40 -17.56 -16.00
CA PRO A 302 2.82 -17.94 -17.35
C PRO A 302 1.61 -18.03 -18.30
N PRO A 303 1.77 -17.70 -19.58
CA PRO A 303 0.66 -17.74 -20.52
C PRO A 303 0.23 -19.19 -20.78
N SER A 304 -1.07 -19.43 -20.72
CA SER A 304 -1.69 -20.66 -21.23
C SER A 304 -1.88 -20.59 -22.75
N PRO A 305 -2.07 -21.74 -23.44
CA PRO A 305 -2.45 -21.74 -24.85
C PRO A 305 -3.71 -20.91 -25.10
N LEU A 306 -3.71 -20.11 -26.17
CA LEU A 306 -4.85 -19.28 -26.52
C LEU A 306 -6.02 -20.13 -27.04
N PRO A 307 -7.27 -19.75 -26.75
CA PRO A 307 -8.43 -20.34 -27.42
C PRO A 307 -8.36 -20.11 -28.93
N GLN A 308 -8.93 -21.03 -29.70
CA GLN A 308 -8.79 -21.10 -31.17
C GLN A 308 -9.17 -19.80 -31.89
N ASP A 309 -10.18 -19.09 -31.41
CA ASP A 309 -10.69 -17.85 -32.01
C ASP A 309 -9.74 -16.65 -31.82
N PHE A 310 -8.93 -16.67 -30.77
CA PHE A 310 -7.83 -15.72 -30.57
C PHE A 310 -6.59 -16.15 -31.35
N GLU A 311 -6.26 -17.44 -31.33
CA GLU A 311 -5.11 -18.02 -32.04
C GLU A 311 -5.18 -17.70 -33.54
N VAL A 312 -6.32 -17.94 -34.18
CA VAL A 312 -6.55 -17.62 -35.60
C VAL A 312 -6.37 -16.12 -35.88
N TRP A 313 -6.80 -15.25 -34.96
CA TRP A 313 -6.68 -13.80 -35.11
C TRP A 313 -5.24 -13.30 -34.93
N VAL A 314 -4.45 -13.93 -34.06
CA VAL A 314 -3.04 -13.56 -33.87
C VAL A 314 -2.12 -14.29 -34.85
N ASN A 315 -2.60 -15.33 -35.53
CA ASN A 315 -1.83 -16.03 -36.56
C ASN A 315 -1.50 -15.09 -37.74
N GLY A 316 -0.26 -15.15 -38.23
CA GLY A 316 0.25 -14.26 -39.28
C GLY A 316 0.61 -12.85 -38.82
N THR A 317 0.65 -12.58 -37.50
CA THR A 317 1.11 -11.29 -36.94
C THR A 317 2.63 -11.22 -36.70
N THR A 318 3.43 -12.12 -37.27
CA THR A 318 4.88 -12.19 -37.00
C THR A 318 5.62 -10.91 -37.40
N GLU A 319 5.21 -10.28 -38.51
CA GLU A 319 5.85 -9.06 -39.04
C GLU A 319 5.60 -7.85 -38.14
N HIS A 320 4.33 -7.45 -37.94
CA HIS A 320 3.99 -6.22 -37.20
C HIS A 320 3.61 -6.46 -35.74
N GLY A 321 3.22 -7.68 -35.37
CA GLY A 321 2.66 -8.03 -34.07
C GLY A 321 1.21 -7.58 -33.88
N PHE A 322 0.76 -7.59 -32.64
CA PHE A 322 -0.57 -7.10 -32.27
C PHE A 322 -0.58 -6.29 -30.97
N VAL A 323 -1.67 -5.54 -30.79
CA VAL A 323 -1.94 -4.71 -29.60
C VAL A 323 -3.15 -5.26 -28.87
N VAL A 324 -3.03 -5.34 -27.54
CA VAL A 324 -4.14 -5.69 -26.64
C VAL A 324 -4.74 -4.40 -26.09
N VAL A 325 -6.07 -4.28 -26.07
CA VAL A 325 -6.77 -3.10 -25.56
C VAL A 325 -7.81 -3.51 -24.51
N SER A 326 -7.69 -2.99 -23.29
CA SER A 326 -8.61 -3.31 -22.19
C SER A 326 -8.73 -2.19 -21.16
N PHE A 327 -9.97 -1.77 -20.91
CA PHE A 327 -10.29 -0.79 -19.87
C PHE A 327 -10.77 -1.43 -18.55
N GLY A 328 -10.53 -2.74 -18.38
CA GLY A 328 -10.78 -3.44 -17.13
C GLY A 328 -12.24 -3.86 -16.91
N ALA A 329 -12.45 -4.86 -16.05
CA ALA A 329 -13.77 -5.48 -15.87
C ALA A 329 -14.86 -4.49 -15.39
N GLY A 330 -14.48 -3.50 -14.59
CA GLY A 330 -15.38 -2.50 -14.01
C GLY A 330 -15.80 -1.37 -14.96
N VAL A 331 -15.20 -1.26 -16.16
CA VAL A 331 -15.53 -0.24 -17.15
C VAL A 331 -16.22 -0.91 -18.32
N LYS A 332 -17.55 -0.86 -18.34
CA LYS A 332 -18.37 -1.30 -19.48
C LYS A 332 -18.78 -0.13 -20.35
N TYR A 333 -18.98 1.04 -19.74
CA TYR A 333 -19.28 2.27 -20.44
C TYR A 333 -17.99 3.02 -20.80
N LEU A 334 -17.81 3.28 -22.11
CA LEU A 334 -16.91 4.30 -22.64
C LEU A 334 -17.76 5.32 -23.40
N SER A 335 -17.46 6.61 -23.24
CA SER A 335 -18.18 7.64 -23.99
C SER A 335 -17.95 7.45 -25.49
N GLN A 336 -18.93 7.85 -26.32
CA GLN A 336 -18.81 7.73 -27.77
C GLN A 336 -17.59 8.49 -28.31
N ASP A 337 -17.30 9.67 -27.78
CA ASP A 337 -16.11 10.45 -28.14
C ASP A 337 -14.80 9.67 -27.92
N ILE A 338 -14.63 9.09 -26.74
CA ILE A 338 -13.44 8.29 -26.42
C ILE A 338 -13.39 7.06 -27.33
N ALA A 339 -14.50 6.34 -27.49
CA ALA A 339 -14.54 5.14 -28.31
C ALA A 339 -14.19 5.43 -29.79
N HIS A 340 -14.63 6.57 -30.35
CA HIS A 340 -14.27 6.99 -31.71
C HIS A 340 -12.79 7.38 -31.82
N LYS A 341 -12.24 8.11 -30.83
CA LYS A 341 -10.80 8.44 -30.79
C LYS A 341 -9.93 7.19 -30.70
N LEU A 342 -10.32 6.22 -29.88
CA LEU A 342 -9.66 4.92 -29.77
C LEU A 342 -9.71 4.20 -31.13
N ALA A 343 -10.90 4.05 -31.72
CA ALA A 343 -11.09 3.34 -32.98
C ALA A 343 -10.29 3.94 -34.14
N GLY A 344 -10.30 5.27 -34.29
CA GLY A 344 -9.56 5.96 -35.35
C GLY A 344 -8.04 5.80 -35.23
N ALA A 345 -7.50 5.94 -34.02
CA ALA A 345 -6.07 5.75 -33.78
C ALA A 345 -5.64 4.31 -34.02
N LEU A 346 -6.44 3.34 -33.56
CA LEU A 346 -6.17 1.91 -33.73
C LEU A 346 -6.25 1.50 -35.20
N ALA A 347 -7.18 2.05 -35.98
CA ALA A 347 -7.33 1.77 -37.42
C ALA A 347 -6.10 2.16 -38.25
N ARG A 348 -5.30 3.11 -37.76
CA ARG A 348 -4.07 3.58 -38.43
C ARG A 348 -2.86 2.69 -38.16
N LEU A 349 -2.94 1.76 -37.20
CA LEU A 349 -1.83 0.89 -36.86
C LEU A 349 -1.67 -0.25 -37.89
N PRO A 350 -0.43 -0.61 -38.27
CA PRO A 350 -0.18 -1.82 -39.06
C PRO A 350 -0.37 -3.11 -38.24
N GLN A 351 -0.42 -3.01 -36.90
CA GLN A 351 -0.71 -4.12 -36.00
C GLN A 351 -2.18 -4.55 -36.10
N ARG A 352 -2.43 -5.85 -35.89
CA ARG A 352 -3.77 -6.31 -35.49
C ARG A 352 -4.07 -5.85 -34.06
N VAL A 353 -5.34 -5.70 -33.75
CA VAL A 353 -5.80 -5.24 -32.44
C VAL A 353 -6.87 -6.20 -31.92
N ILE A 354 -6.77 -6.55 -30.63
CA ILE A 354 -7.84 -7.21 -29.88
C ILE A 354 -8.29 -6.22 -28.82
N TRP A 355 -9.55 -5.82 -28.89
CA TRP A 355 -10.11 -4.81 -28.00
C TRP A 355 -11.31 -5.36 -27.25
N ARG A 356 -11.16 -5.49 -25.91
CA ARG A 356 -12.28 -5.74 -25.03
C ARG A 356 -13.18 -4.50 -24.96
N PHE A 357 -14.39 -4.61 -25.50
CA PHE A 357 -15.33 -3.51 -25.64
C PHE A 357 -16.76 -4.02 -25.45
N SER A 358 -17.59 -3.21 -24.79
CA SER A 358 -19.02 -3.49 -24.61
C SER A 358 -19.82 -2.31 -25.13
N GLY A 359 -20.98 -2.59 -25.75
CA GLY A 359 -21.86 -1.57 -26.31
C GLY A 359 -21.79 -1.50 -27.83
N VAL A 360 -22.24 -0.38 -28.40
CA VAL A 360 -22.33 -0.19 -29.85
C VAL A 360 -20.94 0.03 -30.45
N PRO A 361 -20.49 -0.80 -31.41
CA PRO A 361 -19.21 -0.62 -32.08
C PRO A 361 -19.06 0.80 -32.67
N PRO A 362 -17.89 1.44 -32.52
CA PRO A 362 -17.63 2.74 -33.14
C PRO A 362 -17.78 2.67 -34.66
N SER A 363 -18.34 3.71 -35.28
CA SER A 363 -18.59 3.73 -36.72
C SER A 363 -17.31 3.78 -37.58
N ASN A 364 -16.21 4.27 -37.00
CA ASN A 364 -14.89 4.38 -37.63
C ASN A 364 -13.94 3.23 -37.23
N LEU A 365 -14.46 2.07 -36.86
CA LEU A 365 -13.65 0.89 -36.49
C LEU A 365 -12.88 0.34 -37.70
N GLY A 366 -11.55 0.21 -37.55
CA GLY A 366 -10.69 -0.38 -38.58
C GLY A 366 -10.82 -1.89 -38.71
N ASN A 367 -10.57 -2.42 -39.90
CA ASN A 367 -10.59 -3.87 -40.19
C ASN A 367 -9.48 -4.66 -39.46
N ASN A 368 -8.45 -3.98 -38.97
CA ASN A 368 -7.38 -4.55 -38.16
C ASN A 368 -7.79 -4.79 -36.70
N THR A 369 -9.00 -4.39 -36.29
CA THR A 369 -9.45 -4.44 -34.89
C THR A 369 -10.59 -5.44 -34.70
N LYS A 370 -10.38 -6.41 -33.80
CA LYS A 370 -11.42 -7.36 -33.36
C LYS A 370 -11.96 -6.92 -32.00
N LEU A 371 -13.27 -6.63 -31.94
CA LEU A 371 -13.99 -6.38 -30.70
C LEU A 371 -14.40 -7.70 -30.05
N VAL A 372 -14.25 -7.80 -28.73
CA VAL A 372 -14.65 -8.96 -27.93
C VAL A 372 -15.24 -8.52 -26.58
N ASP A 373 -16.17 -9.29 -26.02
CA ASP A 373 -16.72 -9.00 -24.70
C ASP A 373 -15.76 -9.40 -23.56
N TRP A 374 -14.98 -10.45 -23.80
CA TRP A 374 -14.01 -11.00 -22.87
C TRP A 374 -12.79 -11.58 -23.62
N MET A 375 -11.63 -11.61 -22.97
CA MET A 375 -10.41 -12.19 -23.52
C MET A 375 -9.47 -12.74 -22.44
N PRO A 376 -8.64 -13.75 -22.76
CA PRO A 376 -7.59 -14.23 -21.88
C PRO A 376 -6.41 -13.24 -21.85
N GLN A 377 -6.59 -12.11 -21.15
CA GLN A 377 -5.67 -10.97 -21.18
C GLN A 377 -4.24 -11.34 -20.80
N ASN A 378 -4.03 -12.09 -19.70
CA ASN A 378 -2.71 -12.58 -19.30
C ASN A 378 -2.01 -13.34 -20.43
N ASP A 379 -2.74 -14.24 -21.10
CA ASP A 379 -2.18 -15.14 -22.10
C ASP A 379 -1.87 -14.39 -23.40
N LEU A 380 -2.74 -13.45 -23.79
CA LEU A 380 -2.48 -12.53 -24.90
C LEU A 380 -1.26 -11.64 -24.61
N LEU A 381 -1.12 -11.12 -23.39
CA LEU A 381 0.06 -10.32 -23.02
C LEU A 381 1.34 -11.16 -23.01
N GLY A 382 1.26 -12.44 -22.65
CA GLY A 382 2.38 -13.38 -22.70
C GLY A 382 2.73 -13.91 -24.08
N HIS A 383 1.93 -13.62 -25.11
CA HIS A 383 2.21 -14.05 -26.48
C HIS A 383 3.41 -13.29 -27.08
N ALA A 384 4.27 -14.00 -27.83
CA ALA A 384 5.54 -13.46 -28.35
C ALA A 384 5.36 -12.24 -29.29
N ASN A 385 4.25 -12.20 -30.03
CA ASN A 385 3.94 -11.14 -30.99
C ASN A 385 3.24 -9.91 -30.37
N THR A 386 2.99 -9.90 -29.06
CA THR A 386 2.38 -8.74 -28.41
C THR A 386 3.37 -7.58 -28.35
N ARG A 387 2.95 -6.42 -28.87
CA ARG A 387 3.82 -5.23 -28.98
C ARG A 387 3.53 -4.17 -27.93
N ALA A 388 2.27 -3.96 -27.61
CA ALA A 388 1.85 -2.96 -26.64
C ALA A 388 0.53 -3.34 -26.00
N PHE A 389 0.28 -2.76 -24.83
CA PHE A 389 -0.99 -2.85 -24.13
C PHE A 389 -1.58 -1.45 -23.95
N LEU A 390 -2.79 -1.23 -24.46
CA LEU A 390 -3.57 -0.03 -24.20
C LEU A 390 -4.52 -0.30 -23.04
N SER A 391 -4.34 0.42 -21.94
CA SER A 391 -5.01 0.13 -20.68
C SER A 391 -5.61 1.36 -20.02
N HIS A 392 -6.68 1.15 -19.25
CA HIS A 392 -7.11 2.11 -18.23
C HIS A 392 -6.14 2.25 -17.05
N GLY A 393 -5.11 1.39 -16.89
CA GLY A 393 -4.15 1.50 -15.78
C GLY A 393 -4.56 0.80 -14.49
N GLY A 394 -5.54 -0.10 -14.50
CA GLY A 394 -5.86 -0.93 -13.33
C GLY A 394 -4.67 -1.79 -12.88
N LEU A 395 -4.43 -1.83 -11.57
CA LEU A 395 -3.21 -2.40 -10.96
C LEU A 395 -2.90 -3.83 -11.44
N ASN A 396 -3.89 -4.73 -11.42
CA ASN A 396 -3.74 -6.12 -11.87
C ASN A 396 -3.29 -6.22 -13.33
N SER A 397 -3.93 -5.45 -14.22
CA SER A 397 -3.60 -5.42 -15.65
C SER A 397 -2.18 -4.89 -15.90
N ILE A 398 -1.73 -3.93 -15.09
CA ILE A 398 -0.36 -3.41 -15.18
C ILE A 398 0.65 -4.45 -14.68
N TYR A 399 0.35 -5.20 -13.63
CA TYR A 399 1.18 -6.33 -13.21
C TYR A 399 1.25 -7.44 -14.26
N GLU A 400 0.16 -7.78 -14.94
CA GLU A 400 0.19 -8.75 -16.06
C GLU A 400 1.08 -8.24 -17.21
N ALA A 401 0.94 -6.96 -17.59
CA ALA A 401 1.78 -6.37 -18.63
C ALA A 401 3.26 -6.34 -18.23
N MET A 402 3.56 -5.98 -16.97
CA MET A 402 4.93 -5.96 -16.44
C MET A 402 5.50 -7.37 -16.35
N TYR A 403 4.71 -8.34 -15.87
CA TYR A 403 5.10 -9.74 -15.81
C TYR A 403 5.51 -10.26 -17.20
N HIS A 404 4.80 -9.90 -18.26
CA HIS A 404 5.16 -10.30 -19.63
C HIS A 404 6.11 -9.32 -20.35
N GLY A 405 6.57 -8.28 -19.66
CA GLY A 405 7.48 -7.26 -20.19
C GLY A 405 6.90 -6.48 -21.36
N VAL A 406 5.58 -6.26 -21.39
CA VAL A 406 4.84 -5.53 -22.44
C VAL A 406 4.73 -4.04 -22.08
N PRO A 407 5.18 -3.12 -22.95
CA PRO A 407 5.04 -1.69 -22.69
C PRO A 407 3.59 -1.23 -22.78
N VAL A 408 3.25 -0.16 -22.07
CA VAL A 408 1.86 0.26 -21.85
C VAL A 408 1.61 1.68 -22.36
N VAL A 409 0.50 1.89 -23.06
CA VAL A 409 -0.12 3.22 -23.16
C VAL A 409 -1.31 3.22 -22.21
N GLY A 410 -1.31 4.13 -21.25
CA GLY A 410 -2.37 4.25 -20.26
C GLY A 410 -3.28 5.42 -20.54
N VAL A 411 -4.58 5.19 -20.48
CA VAL A 411 -5.63 6.20 -20.50
C VAL A 411 -6.41 6.07 -19.18
N PRO A 412 -5.86 6.53 -18.04
CA PRO A 412 -6.48 6.41 -16.74
C PRO A 412 -7.82 7.13 -16.69
N LEU A 413 -8.81 6.49 -16.08
CA LEU A 413 -10.19 7.01 -16.04
C LEU A 413 -10.56 7.64 -14.70
N PHE A 414 -10.31 6.94 -13.58
CA PHE A 414 -10.67 7.35 -12.22
C PHE A 414 -9.84 6.57 -11.19
N GLY A 415 -9.87 6.99 -9.92
CA GLY A 415 -9.27 6.25 -8.81
C GLY A 415 -7.76 6.07 -8.95
N ASP A 416 -7.28 4.89 -8.54
CA ASP A 416 -5.87 4.49 -8.50
C ASP A 416 -5.23 4.31 -9.89
N HIS A 417 -6.03 4.34 -10.96
CA HIS A 417 -5.55 4.23 -12.34
C HIS A 417 -4.50 5.30 -12.67
N TYR A 418 -4.71 6.54 -12.22
CA TYR A 418 -3.78 7.64 -12.47
C TYR A 418 -2.46 7.43 -11.72
N ASP A 419 -2.50 7.06 -10.45
CA ASP A 419 -1.31 6.78 -9.66
C ASP A 419 -0.50 5.58 -10.18
N THR A 420 -1.20 4.55 -10.67
CA THR A 420 -0.56 3.39 -11.30
C THR A 420 0.16 3.82 -12.57
N MET A 421 -0.50 4.61 -13.43
CA MET A 421 0.10 5.08 -14.67
C MET A 421 1.23 6.11 -14.46
N THR A 422 1.18 6.90 -13.39
CA THR A 422 2.31 7.75 -12.97
C THR A 422 3.56 6.91 -12.70
N ARG A 423 3.42 5.76 -12.01
CA ARG A 423 4.54 4.83 -11.77
C ARG A 423 5.03 4.19 -13.07
N VAL A 424 4.13 3.71 -13.92
CA VAL A 424 4.48 3.12 -15.23
C VAL A 424 5.28 4.11 -16.08
N ALA A 425 4.84 5.37 -16.14
CA ALA A 425 5.52 6.41 -16.88
C ALA A 425 6.87 6.78 -16.24
N ALA A 426 6.92 6.98 -14.92
CA ALA A 426 8.15 7.32 -14.20
C ALA A 426 9.21 6.22 -14.29
N LYS A 427 8.78 4.95 -14.32
CA LYS A 427 9.65 3.80 -14.51
C LYS A 427 10.04 3.58 -15.97
N GLY A 428 9.54 4.36 -16.93
CA GLY A 428 9.87 4.29 -18.35
C GLY A 428 9.26 3.10 -19.11
N MET A 429 8.29 2.41 -18.52
CA MET A 429 7.63 1.25 -19.13
C MET A 429 6.47 1.66 -20.07
N GLY A 430 6.01 2.90 -19.99
CA GLY A 430 4.86 3.34 -20.78
C GLY A 430 4.64 4.84 -20.84
N ILE A 431 3.55 5.22 -21.49
CA ILE A 431 3.09 6.61 -21.67
C ILE A 431 1.71 6.74 -21.05
N MET A 432 1.47 7.81 -20.28
CA MET A 432 0.16 8.15 -19.75
C MET A 432 -0.46 9.29 -20.57
N LEU A 433 -1.69 9.10 -21.04
CA LEU A 433 -2.49 10.09 -21.74
C LEU A 433 -3.71 10.50 -20.91
N HIS A 434 -4.08 11.77 -20.97
CA HIS A 434 -5.24 12.27 -20.25
C HIS A 434 -6.49 12.21 -21.13
N TRP A 435 -7.44 11.34 -20.79
CA TRP A 435 -8.61 11.06 -21.64
C TRP A 435 -9.42 12.30 -22.03
N LYS A 436 -9.51 13.30 -21.14
CA LYS A 436 -10.26 14.55 -21.40
C LYS A 436 -9.70 15.39 -22.55
N TYR A 437 -8.39 15.33 -22.77
CA TYR A 437 -7.70 16.26 -23.68
C TYR A 437 -6.96 15.54 -24.81
N MET A 438 -6.81 14.22 -24.73
CA MET A 438 -6.16 13.45 -25.79
C MET A 438 -6.99 13.53 -27.09
N THR A 439 -6.26 13.65 -28.19
CA THR A 439 -6.77 13.51 -29.55
C THR A 439 -6.50 12.11 -30.09
N GLU A 440 -7.07 11.80 -31.24
CA GLU A 440 -6.73 10.58 -31.99
C GLU A 440 -5.23 10.53 -32.34
N ASP A 441 -4.67 11.68 -32.73
CA ASP A 441 -3.26 11.79 -33.10
C ASP A 441 -2.32 11.57 -31.92
N ASP A 442 -2.67 12.09 -30.73
CA ASP A 442 -1.89 11.85 -29.51
C ASP A 442 -1.84 10.36 -29.17
N LEU A 443 -2.98 9.67 -29.30
CA LEU A 443 -3.06 8.24 -29.03
C LEU A 443 -2.28 7.41 -30.04
N PHE A 444 -2.43 7.72 -31.32
CA PHE A 444 -1.66 7.06 -32.39
C PHE A 444 -0.15 7.28 -32.21
N ALA A 445 0.27 8.50 -31.87
CA ALA A 445 1.66 8.84 -31.61
C ALA A 445 2.20 8.09 -30.38
N ALA A 446 1.44 8.00 -29.29
CA ALA A 446 1.85 7.27 -28.09
C ALA A 446 2.00 5.76 -28.37
N LEU A 447 1.02 5.14 -29.04
CA LEU A 447 1.08 3.72 -29.41
C LEU A 447 2.25 3.44 -30.34
N THR A 448 2.44 4.27 -31.36
CA THR A 448 3.57 4.17 -32.28
C THR A 448 4.91 4.30 -31.54
N SER A 449 4.99 5.22 -30.57
CA SER A 449 6.21 5.45 -29.78
C SER A 449 6.55 4.23 -28.93
N VAL A 450 5.61 3.68 -28.16
CA VAL A 450 5.90 2.51 -27.32
C VAL A 450 6.21 1.24 -28.12
N ILE A 451 5.69 1.14 -29.36
CA ILE A 451 5.94 0.01 -30.26
C ILE A 451 7.32 0.14 -30.93
N LYS A 452 7.70 1.33 -31.39
CA LYS A 452 8.93 1.55 -32.18
C LYS A 452 10.15 1.86 -31.33
N ASP A 453 10.00 2.62 -30.25
CA ASP A 453 11.10 2.96 -29.35
C ASP A 453 11.38 1.79 -28.40
N THR A 454 12.48 1.10 -28.67
CA THR A 454 12.89 -0.09 -27.91
C THR A 454 13.11 0.17 -26.43
N ARG A 455 13.34 1.42 -25.99
CA ARG A 455 13.54 1.76 -24.58
C ARG A 455 12.36 1.34 -23.71
N TYR A 456 11.12 1.53 -24.18
CA TYR A 456 9.93 1.11 -23.44
C TYR A 456 9.88 -0.40 -23.23
N ARG A 457 10.16 -1.19 -24.28
CA ARG A 457 10.19 -2.67 -24.21
C ARG A 457 11.36 -3.17 -23.38
N GLN A 458 12.53 -2.56 -23.48
CA GLN A 458 13.70 -2.88 -22.66
C GLN A 458 13.40 -2.65 -21.18
N GLN A 459 12.78 -1.51 -20.87
CA GLN A 459 12.42 -1.15 -19.52
C GLN A 459 11.32 -2.06 -18.96
N ALA A 460 10.29 -2.36 -19.75
CA ALA A 460 9.26 -3.34 -19.37
C ALA A 460 9.86 -4.72 -19.06
N ARG A 461 10.84 -5.19 -19.86
CA ARG A 461 11.57 -6.44 -19.61
C ARG A 461 12.46 -6.38 -18.37
N LEU A 462 13.13 -5.25 -18.13
CA LEU A 462 13.90 -5.05 -16.90
C LEU A 462 13.00 -5.17 -15.67
N LEU A 463 11.86 -4.47 -15.68
CA LEU A 463 10.89 -4.55 -14.58
C LEU A 463 10.28 -5.95 -14.45
N SER A 464 10.01 -6.65 -15.57
CA SER A 464 9.59 -8.06 -15.57
C SER A 464 10.58 -8.94 -14.83
N ASN A 465 11.87 -8.80 -15.11
CA ASN A 465 12.93 -9.59 -14.47
C ASN A 465 12.98 -9.30 -12.97
N ILE A 466 12.96 -8.03 -12.56
CA ILE A 466 12.95 -7.63 -11.14
C ILE A 466 11.69 -8.16 -10.43
N HIS A 467 10.53 -8.06 -11.07
CA HIS A 467 9.26 -8.52 -10.53
C HIS A 467 9.25 -10.05 -10.32
N LYS A 468 9.82 -10.82 -11.25
CA LYS A 468 9.89 -12.28 -11.17
C LYS A 468 10.99 -12.78 -10.23
N ASP A 469 12.08 -12.02 -10.08
CA ASP A 469 13.20 -12.35 -9.20
C ASP A 469 12.90 -11.98 -7.75
N GLN A 470 11.97 -12.72 -7.15
CA GLN A 470 11.56 -12.59 -5.77
C GLN A 470 11.46 -13.98 -5.11
N PRO A 471 11.45 -14.08 -3.76
CA PRO A 471 11.26 -15.36 -3.08
C PRO A 471 9.87 -15.97 -3.38
N GLY A 472 9.77 -16.76 -4.45
CA GLY A 472 8.55 -17.44 -4.89
C GLY A 472 7.56 -16.57 -5.68
N HIS A 473 6.40 -17.14 -6.00
CA HIS A 473 5.30 -16.41 -6.63
C HIS A 473 4.60 -15.50 -5.60
N PRO A 474 4.07 -14.31 -5.98
CA PRO A 474 3.28 -13.44 -5.10
C PRO A 474 2.23 -14.18 -4.26
N VAL A 475 1.45 -15.08 -4.87
CA VAL A 475 0.42 -15.85 -4.14
C VAL A 475 1.01 -16.73 -3.03
N ASN A 476 2.15 -17.38 -3.28
CA ASN A 476 2.82 -18.25 -2.30
C ASN A 476 3.43 -17.41 -1.17
N ARG A 477 3.93 -16.20 -1.47
CA ARG A 477 4.38 -15.26 -0.43
C ARG A 477 3.22 -14.83 0.48
N ALA A 478 2.07 -14.52 -0.10
CA ALA A 478 0.88 -14.16 0.68
C ALA A 478 0.44 -15.32 1.59
N ALA A 479 0.33 -16.53 1.04
CA ALA A 479 0.03 -17.73 1.82
C ALA A 479 1.07 -17.96 2.94
N TYR A 480 2.36 -17.88 2.62
CA TYR A 480 3.43 -17.97 3.61
C TYR A 480 3.25 -16.98 4.77
N TRP A 481 2.95 -15.71 4.48
CA TRP A 481 2.78 -14.67 5.50
C TRP A 481 1.52 -14.88 6.34
N ILE A 482 0.42 -15.34 5.74
CA ILE A 482 -0.80 -15.72 6.46
C ILE A 482 -0.49 -16.86 7.44
N SER A 483 0.14 -17.92 6.94
CA SER A 483 0.57 -19.07 7.74
C SER A 483 1.60 -18.65 8.79
N TYR A 484 2.45 -17.65 8.52
CA TYR A 484 3.41 -17.10 9.48
C TYR A 484 2.72 -16.41 10.66
N ILE A 485 1.76 -15.53 10.39
CA ILE A 485 0.97 -14.83 11.43
C ILE A 485 0.28 -15.87 12.32
N LEU A 486 -0.39 -16.84 11.70
CA LEU A 486 -1.10 -17.90 12.39
C LEU A 486 -0.15 -18.76 13.25
N ARG A 487 1.08 -19.08 12.78
CA ARG A 487 2.07 -19.86 13.55
C ARG A 487 2.67 -19.10 14.73
N HIS A 488 2.67 -17.78 14.66
CA HIS A 488 3.34 -16.91 15.64
C HIS A 488 2.35 -16.02 16.40
N ASP A 489 1.10 -16.46 16.54
CA ASP A 489 0.04 -15.79 17.31
C ASP A 489 -0.07 -14.28 17.00
N GLY A 490 -0.01 -13.96 15.70
CA GLY A 490 -0.12 -12.61 15.19
C GLY A 490 1.19 -11.85 15.02
N ALA A 491 2.33 -12.53 15.15
CA ALA A 491 3.67 -12.02 14.84
C ALA A 491 4.01 -10.66 15.51
N ASN A 492 3.72 -10.54 16.81
CA ASN A 492 3.89 -9.28 17.56
C ASN A 492 5.32 -8.71 17.51
N HIS A 493 6.34 -9.55 17.30
CA HIS A 493 7.73 -9.14 17.14
C HIS A 493 8.01 -8.31 15.87
N LEU A 494 7.09 -8.29 14.90
CA LEU A 494 7.18 -7.43 13.71
C LEU A 494 6.56 -6.04 13.94
N ARG A 495 5.86 -5.83 15.06
CA ARG A 495 5.25 -4.54 15.39
C ARG A 495 6.30 -3.56 15.91
N SER A 496 6.28 -2.36 15.34
CA SER A 496 7.19 -1.28 15.74
C SER A 496 6.67 -0.54 16.97
N ALA A 497 7.57 0.07 17.75
CA ALA A 497 7.22 0.94 18.88
C ALA A 497 6.50 2.23 18.45
N VAL A 498 6.43 2.53 17.15
CA VAL A 498 5.69 3.70 16.63
C VAL A 498 4.23 3.75 17.09
N TYR A 499 3.63 2.60 17.40
CA TYR A 499 2.25 2.47 17.87
C TYR A 499 2.06 2.76 19.36
N SER A 500 3.13 2.78 20.15
CA SER A 500 3.06 2.99 21.60
C SER A 500 3.67 4.31 22.05
N VAL A 501 4.39 5.01 21.18
CA VAL A 501 5.00 6.31 21.48
C VAL A 501 4.05 7.47 21.18
N SER A 502 4.10 8.51 22.01
CA SER A 502 3.32 9.72 21.78
C SER A 502 3.91 10.59 20.66
N VAL A 503 3.09 11.43 20.03
CA VAL A 503 3.51 12.32 18.92
C VAL A 503 4.73 13.19 19.29
N TYR A 504 4.76 13.74 20.50
CA TYR A 504 5.88 14.58 20.95
C TYR A 504 7.19 13.79 21.13
N GLN A 505 7.11 12.51 21.49
CA GLN A 505 8.29 11.63 21.57
C GLN A 505 8.75 11.21 20.17
N TYR A 506 7.81 10.91 19.28
CA TYR A 506 8.12 10.56 17.89
C TYR A 506 8.90 11.67 17.17
N PHE A 507 8.52 12.93 17.39
CA PHE A 507 9.23 14.10 16.83
C PHE A 507 10.34 14.66 17.74
N LEU A 508 10.67 13.98 18.84
CA LEU A 508 11.69 14.39 19.81
C LEU A 508 11.50 15.82 20.36
N LEU A 509 10.26 16.28 20.47
CA LEU A 509 9.94 17.63 20.94
C LEU A 509 10.32 17.81 22.41
N ASP A 510 10.16 16.77 23.21
CA ASP A 510 10.62 16.70 24.60
C ASP A 510 12.13 16.88 24.73
N VAL A 511 12.90 16.23 23.86
CA VAL A 511 14.37 16.38 23.78
C VAL A 511 14.74 17.81 23.37
N ILE A 512 14.11 18.36 22.32
CA ILE A 512 14.37 19.73 21.86
C ILE A 512 14.12 20.74 22.98
N VAL A 513 12.98 20.64 23.66
CA VAL A 513 12.63 21.52 24.79
C VAL A 513 13.64 21.38 25.92
N THR A 514 14.04 20.16 26.27
CA THR A 514 15.00 19.88 27.35
C THR A 514 16.38 20.48 27.03
N VAL A 515 16.89 20.27 25.81
CA VAL A 515 18.19 20.82 25.37
C VAL A 515 18.13 22.35 25.30
N ALA A 516 17.06 22.93 24.75
CA ALA A 516 16.90 24.38 24.68
C ALA A 516 16.86 25.02 26.08
N ALA A 517 16.15 24.41 27.03
CA ALA A 517 16.10 24.86 28.42
C ALA A 517 17.49 24.81 29.09
N ALA A 518 18.24 23.72 28.89
CA ALA A 518 19.59 23.57 29.42
C ALA A 518 20.57 24.63 28.86
N LEU A 519 20.49 24.90 27.55
CA LEU A 519 21.30 25.95 26.90
C LEU A 519 20.93 27.35 27.41
N ALA A 520 19.64 27.64 27.57
CA ALA A 520 19.17 28.92 28.11
C ALA A 520 19.64 29.13 29.56
N LEU A 521 19.56 28.09 30.40
CA LEU A 521 20.05 28.12 31.77
C LEU A 521 21.57 28.34 31.82
N SER A 522 22.33 27.63 30.98
CA SER A 522 23.78 27.78 30.88
C SER A 522 24.17 29.20 30.46
N ALA A 523 23.49 29.77 29.47
CA ALA A 523 23.71 31.15 29.04
C ALA A 523 23.33 32.17 30.13
N PHE A 524 22.26 31.91 30.90
CA PHE A 524 21.87 32.75 32.03
C PHE A 524 22.93 32.73 33.14
N LEU A 525 23.41 31.54 33.52
CA LEU A 525 24.46 31.38 34.52
C LEU A 525 25.77 32.04 34.07
N LEU A 526 26.18 31.84 32.81
CA LEU A 526 27.36 32.49 32.25
C LEU A 526 27.23 34.02 32.29
N ARG A 527 26.06 34.57 31.91
CA ARG A 527 25.80 36.02 32.01
C ARG A 527 25.88 36.51 33.46
N ARG A 528 25.39 35.73 34.43
CA ARG A 528 25.49 36.07 35.86
C ARG A 528 26.94 36.09 36.32
N VAL A 529 27.72 35.07 35.96
CA VAL A 529 29.16 35.00 36.28
C VAL A 529 29.91 36.18 35.66
N VAL A 530 29.70 36.48 34.37
CA VAL A 530 30.34 37.63 33.71
C VAL A 530 29.98 38.95 34.38
N ARG A 531 28.71 39.14 34.79
CA ARG A 531 28.31 40.34 35.55
C ARG A 531 28.99 40.43 36.91
N LEU A 532 29.10 39.31 37.63
CA LEU A 532 29.79 39.27 38.92
C LEU A 532 31.29 39.60 38.77
N LEU A 533 31.95 39.02 37.76
CA LEU A 533 33.36 39.30 37.48
C LEU A 533 33.58 40.78 37.09
N ARG A 534 32.69 41.38 36.27
CA ARG A 534 32.76 42.80 35.93
C ARG A 534 32.57 43.72 37.15
N GLY A 535 31.60 43.41 38.02
CA GLY A 535 31.37 44.17 39.26
C GLY A 535 32.57 44.14 40.20
N GLN A 536 33.29 43.01 40.29
CA GLN A 536 34.53 42.91 41.07
C GLN A 536 35.71 43.69 40.46
N THR A 537 35.72 43.89 39.14
CA THR A 537 36.81 44.64 38.49
C THR A 537 36.62 46.15 38.65
N GLU A 538 35.36 46.63 38.70
CA GLU A 538 35.05 48.03 38.99
C GLU A 538 35.40 48.41 40.44
N ASP A 539 35.09 47.57 41.43
CA ASP A 539 35.45 47.80 42.84
C ASP A 539 36.96 47.76 43.11
N HIS A 540 37.74 47.02 42.32
CA HIS A 540 39.20 46.99 42.46
C HIS A 540 39.90 48.21 41.82
N SER A 541 39.24 48.91 40.88
CA SER A 541 39.76 50.11 40.22
C SER A 541 39.59 51.40 41.04
N SER A 542 38.67 51.40 42.00
CA SER A 542 38.41 52.52 42.92
C SER A 542 39.23 52.48 44.21
N GLY A 543 40.05 51.44 44.42
CA GLY A 543 40.83 51.21 45.64
C GLY A 543 42.32 51.56 45.61
N SER A 544 42.86 52.13 44.52
CA SER A 544 44.31 52.41 44.43
C SER A 544 44.66 53.75 43.77
N VAL A 545 44.38 54.88 44.43
CA VAL A 545 45.19 56.11 44.27
C VAL A 545 45.29 56.85 45.62
N THR A 546 46.40 56.62 46.32
CA THR A 546 46.95 57.54 47.34
C THR A 546 48.41 57.84 46.98
N ARG A 547 48.67 59.08 46.55
CA ARG A 547 49.93 59.86 46.64
C ARG A 547 49.72 61.18 45.88
N ASP A 548 49.64 62.33 46.54
CA ASP A 548 50.69 63.16 47.14
C ASP A 548 51.47 64.02 46.12
N ASP A 549 51.62 65.30 46.47
CA ASP A 549 52.36 66.43 45.88
C ASP A 549 51.89 67.19 44.63
N GLY A 550 51.81 68.53 44.80
CA GLY A 550 52.62 69.44 43.98
C GLY A 550 51.92 70.32 42.93
N SER A 551 51.63 71.56 43.32
CA SER A 551 51.90 72.83 42.61
C SER A 551 52.22 72.85 41.09
N MET A 552 51.58 73.81 40.40
CA MET A 552 51.98 74.56 39.18
C MET A 552 51.22 74.32 37.86
N THR A 553 50.41 75.34 37.53
CA THR A 553 50.30 76.10 36.27
C THR A 553 50.34 75.42 34.87
N ASN A 554 49.28 75.76 34.10
CA ASN A 554 49.21 76.13 32.67
C ASN A 554 49.63 75.15 31.56
N GLY A 555 48.77 75.06 30.53
CA GLY A 555 49.08 74.59 29.17
C GLY A 555 47.90 73.86 28.51
N HIS A 556 46.86 74.54 28.04
CA HIS A 556 46.61 74.93 26.63
C HIS A 556 46.54 73.80 25.58
N CYS A 557 45.42 73.86 24.83
CA CYS A 557 45.18 73.48 23.43
C CYS A 557 44.72 72.07 23.02
N HIS A 558 43.41 72.03 22.72
CA HIS A 558 42.80 71.67 21.42
C HIS A 558 42.97 70.27 20.80
N SER A 559 41.83 69.59 20.65
CA SER A 559 41.05 69.45 19.40
C SER A 559 40.49 68.02 19.28
N GLY A 560 39.17 67.83 19.43
CA GLY A 560 38.25 67.63 18.29
C GLY A 560 37.76 66.17 18.29
N SER A 561 36.54 65.78 17.94
CA SER A 561 35.33 66.49 17.55
C SER A 561 34.12 65.63 17.96
N ILE A 562 33.15 66.30 18.55
CA ILE A 562 31.69 66.29 18.31
C ILE A 562 30.94 64.96 18.25
N ALA A 563 30.07 64.84 19.26
CA ALA A 563 28.94 63.95 19.38
C ALA A 563 27.68 64.46 18.63
N ASN A 564 26.70 63.56 18.62
CA ASN A 564 25.30 63.80 19.00
C ASN A 564 24.28 64.08 17.89
N GLY A 565 23.07 63.56 18.13
CA GLY A 565 21.85 64.21 17.65
C GLY A 565 20.76 63.31 17.10
N LYS A 566 20.04 62.59 17.99
CA LYS A 566 18.65 62.21 17.75
C LYS A 566 17.75 63.43 17.97
N HIS A 567 16.79 63.68 17.08
CA HIS A 567 15.55 64.36 17.46
C HIS A 567 14.33 63.87 16.66
N LYS A 568 13.27 63.56 17.41
CA LYS A 568 11.87 63.32 17.01
C LYS A 568 11.19 64.64 16.61
N ARG A 569 10.30 64.63 15.60
CA ARG A 569 8.89 65.07 15.73
C ARG A 569 8.03 64.79 14.49
N ASN A 570 6.73 64.61 14.75
CA ASN A 570 5.62 64.28 13.85
C ASN A 570 5.34 65.30 12.74
N GLY A 571 4.76 64.80 11.64
CA GLY A 571 4.00 65.59 10.66
C GLY A 571 3.12 64.68 9.80
N SER A 572 1.81 64.79 9.97
CA SER A 572 0.81 64.12 9.13
C SER A 572 0.62 64.93 7.85
N LEU A 573 0.61 64.28 6.69
CA LEU A 573 0.04 64.84 5.45
C LEU A 573 -0.49 63.70 4.57
N LYS A 574 -1.80 63.78 4.28
CA LYS A 574 -2.49 63.02 3.24
C LYS A 574 -1.93 63.38 1.87
N SER A 575 -1.83 62.40 0.98
CA SER A 575 -1.91 62.60 -0.46
C SER A 575 -2.64 61.42 -1.09
N GLU A 576 -3.80 61.70 -1.67
CA GLU A 576 -4.38 60.90 -2.74
C GLU A 576 -3.44 60.91 -3.96
N LYS A 577 -3.36 59.78 -4.67
CA LYS A 577 -3.47 59.75 -6.14
C LYS A 577 -3.68 58.32 -6.64
N LYS A 578 -4.78 58.16 -7.36
CA LYS A 578 -5.12 57.06 -8.29
C LYS A 578 -3.98 56.83 -9.29
N LEU A 579 -3.86 55.61 -9.83
CA LEU A 579 -4.20 55.30 -11.23
C LEU A 579 -3.87 53.84 -11.56
N ASN A 580 -4.88 53.20 -12.19
CA ASN A 580 -4.90 52.10 -13.15
C ASN A 580 -4.31 50.74 -12.78
#